data_AF-A0A7S2QZY7-F1
#
_entry.id   AF-A0A7S2QZY7-F1
#
_cell.length_a   1.000
_cell.length_b   1.000
_cell.length_c   1.000
_cell.angle_alpha   90.00
_cell.angle_beta   90.00
_cell.angle_gamma   90.00
#
_symmetry.space_group_name_H-M   'P 1'
#
loop_
_entity.id
_entity.type
_entity.pdbx_description
1 polymer ?
#
loop_
_entity_poly.entity_id
_entity_poly.type
_entity_poly.pdbx_seq_one_letter_code
_entity_poly.pdbx_strand_id
1 'polypeptide(L)'
;GSIEQEKIFDMNGAAFLQALLLLIECGNSYLKSTTIIVSGNKNRPVEAMQQVLKVVRDQLDLVGFTECTVQAGLNSQGKTSNIEGGEDALIDELVRFRTLIRNIAIDGLNTNDGKSLGKILDQCDDARDIRLPSLGIQLSDQKLKCEDDGIVSAPSWSFCIPKTKPSDMASSSTKHKSTTVDISSLSTINWFCLHPTYQDKFLEFDESGLPTMNADGTKVSNRLLKKLVKKRQKSMNEQAAKLNT
;
A
#
# COMPACT_ATOMS: atom_id res chain seq x y z
N GLY A 1 16.06 -28.65 53.94
CA GLY A 1 15.04 -28.25 52.97
C GLY A 1 15.27 -26.82 52.60
N SER A 2 15.59 -26.57 51.34
CA SER A 2 15.30 -25.35 50.56
C SER A 2 15.85 -25.63 49.17
N ILE A 3 14.94 -26.02 48.28
CA ILE A 3 15.21 -26.28 46.87
C ILE A 3 15.30 -24.91 46.20
N GLU A 4 16.47 -24.60 45.64
CA GLU A 4 16.65 -23.46 44.75
C GLU A 4 15.67 -23.61 43.58
N GLN A 5 14.75 -22.66 43.45
CA GLN A 5 13.89 -22.56 42.28
C GLN A 5 14.75 -22.05 41.12
N GLU A 6 15.26 -22.97 40.30
CA GLU A 6 15.69 -22.64 38.94
C GLU A 6 14.49 -22.04 38.21
N LYS A 7 14.51 -20.72 38.03
CA LYS A 7 13.63 -20.04 37.08
C LYS A 7 13.99 -20.55 35.69
N ILE A 8 13.27 -21.56 35.24
CA ILE A 8 13.20 -21.93 33.83
C ILE A 8 12.75 -20.68 33.11
N PHE A 9 13.68 -20.00 32.44
CA PHE A 9 13.41 -18.80 31.65
C PHE A 9 12.66 -19.26 30.41
N ASP A 10 11.33 -19.34 30.53
CA ASP A 10 10.47 -19.61 29.39
C ASP A 10 10.65 -18.46 28.40
N MET A 11 11.24 -18.75 27.24
CA MET A 11 11.48 -17.79 26.17
C MET A 11 10.14 -17.42 25.52
N ASN A 12 9.36 -16.63 26.23
CA ASN A 12 8.07 -16.17 25.77
C ASN A 12 8.25 -15.03 24.75
N GLY A 13 8.40 -15.43 23.48
CA GLY A 13 8.52 -14.49 22.36
C GLY A 13 7.34 -13.53 22.23
N ALA A 14 6.13 -13.93 22.66
CA ALA A 14 4.96 -13.05 22.64
C ALA A 14 5.08 -11.94 23.69
N ALA A 15 5.53 -12.26 24.91
CA ALA A 15 5.79 -11.26 25.94
C ALA A 15 6.92 -10.29 25.54
N PHE A 16 7.96 -10.81 24.88
CA PHE A 16 9.04 -9.99 24.30
C PHE A 16 8.51 -9.00 23.26
N LEU A 17 7.75 -9.47 22.26
CA LEU A 17 7.19 -8.61 21.22
C LEU A 17 6.21 -7.57 21.80
N GLN A 18 5.41 -7.96 22.80
CA GLN A 18 4.50 -7.04 23.48
C GLN A 18 5.27 -5.92 24.21
N ALA A 19 6.37 -6.25 24.89
CA ALA A 19 7.22 -5.26 25.54
C ALA A 19 7.90 -4.33 24.52
N LEU A 20 8.35 -4.88 23.38
CA LEU A 20 8.96 -4.11 22.30
C LEU A 20 7.96 -3.14 21.65
N LEU A 21 6.73 -3.59 21.39
CA LEU A 21 5.65 -2.75 20.86
C LEU A 21 5.28 -1.62 21.82
N LEU A 22 5.18 -1.92 23.12
CA LEU A 22 4.91 -0.92 24.15
C LEU A 22 6.00 0.16 24.18
N LEU A 23 7.27 -0.23 24.07
CA LEU A 23 8.39 0.71 23.98
C LEU A 23 8.27 1.64 22.75
N ILE A 24 7.89 1.09 21.60
CA ILE A 24 7.66 1.85 20.35
C ILE A 24 6.46 2.81 20.52
N GLU A 25 5.37 2.36 21.13
CA GLU A 25 4.19 3.21 21.40
C GLU A 25 4.54 4.38 22.33
N CYS A 26 5.32 4.14 23.38
CA CYS A 26 5.84 5.20 24.25
C CYS A 26 6.71 6.20 23.48
N GLY A 27 7.62 5.72 22.63
CA GLY A 27 8.44 6.57 21.77
C GLY A 27 7.60 7.41 20.79
N ASN A 28 6.60 6.80 20.17
CA ASN A 28 5.68 7.51 19.27
C ASN A 28 4.82 8.54 20.01
N SER A 29 4.38 8.24 21.23
CA SER A 29 3.66 9.20 22.08
C SER A 29 4.55 10.38 22.46
N TYR A 30 5.83 10.12 22.76
CA TYR A 30 6.83 11.16 23.01
C TYR A 30 6.99 12.09 21.80
N LEU A 31 7.05 11.54 20.58
CA LEU A 31 7.11 12.30 19.33
C LEU A 31 5.81 13.08 19.05
N LYS A 32 4.64 12.46 19.18
CA LYS A 32 3.34 13.13 18.93
C LYS A 32 3.06 14.27 19.90
N SER A 33 3.53 14.13 21.15
CA SER A 33 3.45 15.20 22.15
C SER A 33 4.24 16.45 21.76
N THR A 34 5.06 16.41 20.70
CA THR A 34 5.79 17.57 20.16
C THR A 34 4.97 18.38 19.14
N THR A 35 4.04 17.75 18.41
CA THR A 35 3.30 18.42 17.32
C THR A 35 2.27 19.45 17.83
N ILE A 36 1.91 19.39 19.12
CA ILE A 36 0.91 20.26 19.75
C ILE A 36 1.54 21.56 20.31
N ILE A 37 2.87 21.66 20.43
CA ILE A 37 3.56 22.81 21.04
C ILE A 37 4.20 23.67 19.95
N VAL A 38 3.38 24.40 19.20
CA VAL A 38 3.81 25.33 18.12
C VAL A 38 4.24 26.70 18.67
N SER A 39 4.14 26.97 19.97
CA SER A 39 4.53 28.28 20.54
C SER A 39 5.47 28.14 21.73
N GLY A 40 6.76 28.30 21.47
CA GLY A 40 7.75 28.62 22.52
C GLY A 40 8.69 27.47 22.88
N ASN A 41 9.72 27.31 22.05
CA ASN A 41 11.08 26.87 22.38
C ASN A 41 11.23 25.92 23.59
N LYS A 42 11.17 24.60 23.34
CA LYS A 42 11.79 23.59 24.21
C LYS A 42 12.42 22.50 23.35
N ASN A 43 13.70 22.65 23.03
CA ASN A 43 14.54 21.56 22.52
C ASN A 43 14.47 20.42 23.52
N ARG A 44 13.76 19.35 23.16
CA ARG A 44 13.75 18.12 23.94
C ARG A 44 15.05 17.36 23.70
N PRO A 45 15.56 16.61 24.70
CA PRO A 45 16.76 15.81 24.54
C PRO A 45 16.52 14.71 23.51
N VAL A 46 17.17 14.85 22.35
CA VAL A 46 17.16 13.86 21.26
C VAL A 46 17.79 12.54 21.72
N GLU A 47 18.65 12.61 22.74
CA GLU A 47 19.37 11.50 23.36
C GLU A 47 18.42 10.41 23.86
N ALA A 48 17.26 10.79 24.42
CA ALA A 48 16.27 9.83 24.92
C ALA A 48 15.70 8.97 23.77
N MET A 49 15.38 9.59 22.64
CA MET A 49 14.88 8.87 21.46
C MET A 49 15.97 8.04 20.78
N GLN A 50 17.20 8.55 20.73
CA GLN A 50 18.34 7.80 20.23
C GLN A 50 18.57 6.52 21.04
N GLN A 51 18.48 6.60 22.37
CA GLN A 51 18.64 5.46 23.24
C GLN A 51 17.52 4.43 23.05
N VAL A 52 16.26 4.87 22.94
CA VAL A 52 15.12 3.98 22.67
C VAL A 52 15.29 3.27 21.33
N LEU A 53 15.64 4.01 20.26
CA LEU A 53 15.88 3.43 18.94
C LEU A 53 17.02 2.43 18.96
N LYS A 54 18.12 2.73 19.65
CA LYS A 54 19.24 1.81 19.81
C LYS A 54 18.78 0.51 20.45
N VAL A 55 18.05 0.59 21.57
CA VAL A 55 17.53 -0.60 22.27
C VAL A 55 16.61 -1.41 21.36
N VAL A 56 15.68 -0.77 20.64
CA VAL A 56 14.78 -1.48 19.71
C VAL A 56 15.59 -2.22 18.64
N ARG A 57 16.60 -1.57 18.06
CA ARG A 57 17.45 -2.19 17.04
C ARG A 57 18.27 -3.35 17.58
N ASP A 58 18.91 -3.18 18.73
CA ASP A 58 19.69 -4.24 19.39
C ASP A 58 18.79 -5.45 19.70
N GLN A 59 17.53 -5.22 20.12
CA GLN A 59 16.57 -6.29 20.37
C GLN A 59 16.08 -6.98 19.08
N LEU A 60 15.88 -6.24 17.99
CA LEU A 60 15.53 -6.82 16.69
C LEU A 60 16.69 -7.66 16.11
N ASP A 61 17.92 -7.18 16.25
CA ASP A 61 19.13 -7.92 15.85
C ASP A 61 19.28 -9.21 16.68
N LEU A 62 19.09 -9.11 18.00
CA LEU A 62 19.17 -10.27 18.90
C LEU A 62 18.21 -11.40 18.54
N VAL A 63 17.00 -11.08 18.07
CA VAL A 63 16.00 -12.10 17.67
C VAL A 63 16.12 -12.51 16.19
N GLY A 64 17.14 -12.02 15.48
CA GLY A 64 17.48 -12.45 14.13
C GLY A 64 16.70 -11.77 13.01
N PHE A 65 16.18 -10.54 13.22
CA PHE A 65 15.65 -9.75 12.11
C PHE A 65 16.77 -9.38 11.14
N THR A 66 16.42 -9.24 9.86
CA THR A 66 17.39 -8.86 8.83
C THR A 66 17.95 -7.46 9.06
N GLU A 67 19.19 -7.23 8.60
CA GLU A 67 19.85 -5.91 8.68
C GLU A 67 19.00 -4.80 8.04
N CYS A 68 18.26 -5.11 6.97
CA CYS A 68 17.31 -4.19 6.34
C CYS A 68 16.22 -3.70 7.33
N THR A 69 15.74 -4.58 8.21
CA THR A 69 14.75 -4.22 9.24
C THR A 69 15.38 -3.50 10.43
N VAL A 70 16.54 -3.98 10.90
CA VAL A 70 17.25 -3.40 12.04
C VAL A 70 17.74 -1.99 11.72
N GLN A 71 18.27 -1.78 10.52
CA GLN A 71 18.81 -0.49 10.08
C GLN A 71 17.79 0.36 9.31
N ALA A 72 16.50 0.02 9.35
CA ALA A 72 15.49 0.83 8.70
C ALA A 72 15.60 2.32 9.12
N GLY A 73 15.65 3.20 8.13
CA GLY A 73 15.81 4.65 8.32
C GLY A 73 17.21 5.10 8.79
N LEU A 74 18.18 4.21 8.92
CA LEU A 74 19.60 4.57 8.93
C LEU A 74 20.07 4.49 7.49
N ASN A 75 20.62 5.58 6.97
CA ASN A 75 21.32 5.54 5.70
C ASN A 75 22.50 4.57 5.88
N SER A 76 22.36 3.35 5.37
CA SER A 76 23.41 2.33 5.42
C SER A 76 24.69 2.93 4.86
N GLN A 77 25.63 3.22 5.75
CA GLN A 77 27.04 3.53 5.49
C GLN A 77 27.35 4.51 4.33
N GLY A 78 27.60 5.77 4.69
CA GLY A 78 28.90 6.38 4.36
C GLY A 78 29.26 6.68 2.90
N LYS A 79 28.31 6.69 1.96
CA LYS A 79 28.48 7.45 0.73
C LYS A 79 27.92 8.83 0.99
N THR A 80 28.79 9.80 1.25
CA THR A 80 28.45 11.20 0.99
C THR A 80 28.07 11.24 -0.48
N SER A 81 26.77 11.26 -0.77
CA SER A 81 26.30 11.47 -2.13
C SER A 81 27.03 12.69 -2.66
N ASN A 82 27.71 12.58 -3.81
CA ASN A 82 28.35 13.73 -4.48
C ASN A 82 27.30 14.75 -5.01
N ILE A 83 26.07 14.64 -4.52
CA ILE A 83 24.90 15.36 -4.92
C ILE A 83 24.60 16.32 -3.78
N GLU A 84 24.68 17.60 -4.09
CA GLU A 84 24.28 18.66 -3.19
C GLU A 84 22.78 18.51 -2.86
N GLY A 85 22.45 18.40 -1.57
CA GLY A 85 21.08 18.12 -1.12
C GLY A 85 20.71 16.63 -0.99
N GLY A 86 21.64 15.72 -1.30
CA GLY A 86 21.42 14.28 -1.11
C GLY A 86 20.64 13.60 -2.23
N GLU A 87 20.39 12.31 -2.05
CA GLU A 87 19.53 11.51 -2.94
C GLU A 87 18.09 12.00 -2.91
N ASP A 88 17.65 12.56 -1.77
CA ASP A 88 16.35 13.20 -1.59
C ASP A 88 16.15 14.36 -2.58
N ALA A 89 17.18 15.17 -2.84
CA ALA A 89 17.10 16.26 -3.83
C ALA A 89 16.92 15.75 -5.27
N LEU A 90 17.44 14.56 -5.60
CA LEU A 90 17.15 13.93 -6.90
C LEU A 90 15.69 13.50 -7.00
N ILE A 91 15.15 12.95 -5.91
CA ILE A 91 13.76 12.50 -5.87
C ILE A 91 12.85 13.72 -5.97
N ASP A 92 13.12 14.79 -5.22
CA ASP A 92 12.40 16.06 -5.31
C ASP A 92 12.38 16.61 -6.74
N GLU A 93 13.54 16.67 -7.39
CA GLU A 93 13.65 17.16 -8.76
C GLU A 93 12.92 16.24 -9.77
N LEU A 94 12.96 14.92 -9.57
CA LEU A 94 12.21 13.95 -10.38
C LEU A 94 10.70 14.11 -10.20
N VAL A 95 10.24 14.31 -8.97
CA VAL A 95 8.85 14.57 -8.63
C VAL A 95 8.38 15.88 -9.28
N ARG A 96 9.19 16.93 -9.20
CA ARG A 96 8.96 18.23 -9.85
C ARG A 96 8.87 18.09 -11.37
N PHE A 97 9.83 17.40 -11.97
CA PHE A 97 9.87 17.13 -13.42
C PHE A 97 8.63 16.36 -13.90
N ARG A 98 8.25 15.27 -13.21
CA ARG A 98 7.01 14.51 -13.52
C ARG A 98 5.78 15.42 -13.45
N THR A 99 5.69 16.26 -12.42
CA THR A 99 4.53 17.13 -12.19
C THR A 99 4.40 18.16 -13.31
N LEU A 100 5.51 18.77 -13.74
CA LEU A 100 5.55 19.67 -14.90
C LEU A 100 5.09 18.98 -16.19
N ILE A 101 5.63 17.79 -16.48
CA ILE A 101 5.25 17.02 -17.67
C ILE A 101 3.77 16.65 -17.62
N ARG A 102 3.27 16.19 -16.47
CA ARG A 102 1.86 15.83 -16.29
C ARG A 102 0.95 17.04 -16.52
N ASN A 103 1.30 18.21 -15.98
CA ASN A 103 0.52 19.43 -16.17
C ASN A 103 0.49 19.86 -17.64
N ILE A 104 1.64 19.89 -18.32
CA ILE A 104 1.72 20.18 -19.76
C ILE A 104 0.87 19.19 -20.56
N ALA A 105 0.91 17.90 -20.21
CA ALA A 105 0.14 16.87 -20.89
C ALA A 105 -1.38 16.98 -20.65
N ILE A 106 -1.81 17.37 -19.43
CA ILE A 106 -3.21 17.65 -19.11
C ILE A 106 -3.70 18.88 -19.87
N ASP A 107 -2.93 19.96 -19.88
CA ASP A 107 -3.29 21.21 -20.57
C ASP A 107 -3.40 21.00 -22.08
N GLY A 108 -2.50 20.19 -22.64
CA GLY A 108 -2.49 19.83 -24.05
C GLY A 108 -3.60 18.86 -24.48
N LEU A 109 -4.24 18.12 -23.55
CA LEU A 109 -5.22 17.07 -23.88
C LEU A 109 -6.45 17.62 -24.60
N ASN A 110 -6.71 18.92 -24.47
CA ASN A 110 -7.81 19.63 -25.15
C ASN A 110 -7.50 19.94 -26.63
N THR A 111 -6.30 19.63 -27.13
CA THR A 111 -5.90 19.80 -28.54
C THR A 111 -5.92 18.47 -29.31
N ASN A 112 -5.86 18.53 -30.64
CA ASN A 112 -6.02 17.37 -31.54
C ASN A 112 -4.96 16.25 -31.37
N ASP A 113 -3.94 16.45 -30.53
CA ASP A 113 -2.85 15.49 -30.26
C ASP A 113 -3.09 14.58 -29.03
N GLY A 114 -4.34 14.47 -28.58
CA GLY A 114 -4.70 13.74 -27.35
C GLY A 114 -4.20 12.29 -27.24
N LYS A 115 -3.96 11.59 -28.36
CA LYS A 115 -3.40 10.21 -28.34
C LYS A 115 -1.94 10.15 -27.89
N SER A 116 -1.11 11.13 -28.25
CA SER A 116 0.31 11.17 -27.87
C SER A 116 0.47 11.63 -26.43
N LEU A 117 -0.36 12.58 -26.00
CA LEU A 117 -0.38 13.08 -24.62
C LEU A 117 -0.93 12.04 -23.63
N GLY A 118 -1.89 11.22 -24.06
CA GLY A 118 -2.34 10.05 -23.28
C GLY A 118 -1.19 9.11 -22.92
N LYS A 119 -0.30 8.80 -23.87
CA LYS A 119 0.88 7.95 -23.59
C LYS A 119 1.84 8.57 -22.58
N ILE A 120 1.98 9.90 -22.58
CA ILE A 120 2.82 10.61 -21.60
C ILE A 120 2.21 10.50 -20.21
N LEU A 121 0.89 10.66 -20.10
CA LEU A 121 0.17 10.47 -18.84
C LEU A 121 0.28 9.02 -18.34
N ASP A 122 0.18 8.04 -19.23
CA ASP A 122 0.40 6.62 -18.89
C ASP A 122 1.81 6.38 -18.35
N GLN A 123 2.84 7.00 -18.93
CA GLN A 123 4.22 6.90 -18.41
C GLN A 123 4.37 7.60 -17.04
N CYS A 124 3.68 8.73 -16.83
CA CYS A 124 3.65 9.39 -15.52
C CYS A 124 2.95 8.56 -14.44
N ASP A 125 1.95 7.76 -14.82
CA ASP A 125 1.25 6.84 -13.91
C ASP A 125 2.07 5.56 -13.68
N ASP A 126 2.76 5.00 -14.70
CA ASP A 126 3.73 3.90 -14.54
C ASP A 126 4.86 4.25 -13.56
N ALA A 127 5.40 5.47 -13.68
CA ALA A 127 6.40 5.97 -12.75
C ALA A 127 5.86 6.05 -11.31
N ARG A 128 4.61 6.53 -11.12
CA ARG A 128 3.98 6.71 -9.82
C ARG A 128 3.62 5.39 -9.14
N ASP A 129 3.02 4.48 -9.89
CA ASP A 129 2.31 3.33 -9.34
C ASP A 129 3.16 2.04 -9.37
N ILE A 130 4.17 1.98 -10.25
CA ILE A 130 4.98 0.78 -10.48
C ILE A 130 6.45 1.03 -10.16
N ARG A 131 7.11 1.96 -10.87
CA ARG A 131 8.57 2.08 -10.78
C ARG A 131 9.04 2.67 -9.46
N LEU A 132 8.50 3.81 -9.04
CA LEU A 132 8.91 4.43 -7.78
C LEU A 132 8.54 3.57 -6.57
N PRO A 133 7.35 2.95 -6.48
CA PRO A 133 7.03 2.05 -5.38
C PRO A 133 7.93 0.82 -5.34
N SER A 134 8.46 0.34 -6.47
CA SER A 134 9.45 -0.74 -6.49
C SER A 134 10.81 -0.34 -5.92
N LEU A 135 11.11 0.96 -5.90
CA LEU A 135 12.28 1.55 -5.23
C LEU A 135 12.00 1.95 -3.78
N GLY A 136 10.79 1.70 -3.28
CA GLY A 136 10.36 2.13 -1.94
C GLY A 136 10.03 3.61 -1.85
N ILE A 137 9.64 4.25 -2.96
CA ILE A 137 9.24 5.66 -3.01
C ILE A 137 7.76 5.73 -3.41
N GLN A 138 6.95 6.41 -2.61
CA GLN A 138 5.53 6.65 -2.88
C GLN A 138 5.26 8.13 -3.07
N LEU A 139 4.60 8.46 -4.17
CA LEU A 139 4.16 9.82 -4.50
C LEU A 139 2.73 10.07 -3.98
N SER A 140 2.51 11.27 -3.46
CA SER A 140 1.21 11.80 -3.06
C SER A 140 0.87 13.03 -3.88
N ASP A 141 0.02 12.84 -4.90
CA ASP A 141 -0.52 13.92 -5.74
C ASP A 141 -1.66 14.67 -5.02
N GLN A 142 -1.50 14.96 -3.73
CA GLN A 142 -2.56 15.57 -2.93
C GLN A 142 -2.72 17.05 -3.31
N LYS A 143 -3.92 17.45 -3.73
CA LYS A 143 -4.26 18.87 -3.90
C LYS A 143 -4.31 19.51 -2.50
N LEU A 144 -3.25 20.19 -2.11
CA LEU A 144 -3.31 21.06 -0.94
C LEU A 144 -4.27 22.20 -1.27
N LYS A 145 -5.39 22.27 -0.54
CA LYS A 145 -6.24 23.46 -0.53
C LYS A 145 -5.50 24.51 0.29
N CYS A 146 -4.85 25.46 -0.36
CA CYS A 146 -4.49 26.71 0.29
C CYS A 146 -5.77 27.55 0.46
N GLU A 147 -5.95 28.17 1.61
CA GLU A 147 -7.13 29.00 1.94
C GLU A 147 -7.14 30.35 1.19
N ASP A 148 -6.16 30.61 0.33
CA ASP A 148 -6.00 31.86 -0.41
C ASP A 148 -5.84 31.54 -1.91
N ASP A 149 -6.96 31.60 -2.65
CA ASP A 149 -7.20 31.62 -4.11
C ASP A 149 -6.17 31.03 -5.11
N GLY A 150 -5.39 30.02 -4.71
CA GLY A 150 -4.45 29.31 -5.58
C GLY A 150 -4.31 27.85 -5.15
N ILE A 151 -4.78 26.92 -6.00
CA ILE A 151 -4.50 25.49 -5.82
C ILE A 151 -3.03 25.26 -6.15
N VAL A 152 -2.16 25.32 -5.13
CA VAL A 152 -0.79 24.85 -5.26
C VAL A 152 -0.81 23.35 -4.96
N SER A 153 -0.91 22.55 -6.02
CA SER A 153 -0.71 21.11 -5.92
C SER A 153 0.78 20.87 -5.69
N ALA A 154 1.26 21.02 -4.45
CA ALA A 154 2.65 20.72 -4.12
C ALA A 154 2.80 19.19 -4.09
N PRO A 155 3.56 18.60 -5.02
CA PRO A 155 3.76 17.17 -5.02
C PRO A 155 4.63 16.80 -3.82
N SER A 156 4.18 15.81 -3.03
CA SER A 156 4.93 15.29 -1.89
C SER A 156 5.22 13.81 -2.11
N TRP A 157 6.32 13.33 -1.52
CA TRP A 157 6.68 11.91 -1.58
C TRP A 157 7.06 11.40 -0.19
N SER A 158 7.00 10.09 -0.02
CA SER A 158 7.39 9.40 1.21
C SER A 158 8.01 8.05 0.89
N PHE A 159 8.80 7.52 1.81
CA PHE A 159 9.28 6.15 1.70
C PHE A 159 8.15 5.15 1.96
N CYS A 160 8.13 4.06 1.19
CA CYS A 160 7.21 2.96 1.32
C CYS A 160 7.95 1.62 1.24
N ILE A 161 7.26 0.54 1.61
CA ILE A 161 7.81 -0.81 1.46
C ILE A 161 7.95 -1.11 -0.05
N PRO A 162 9.15 -1.48 -0.54
CA PRO A 162 9.37 -1.78 -1.95
C PRO A 162 8.38 -2.81 -2.46
N LYS A 163 7.56 -2.42 -3.45
CA LYS A 163 6.62 -3.34 -4.10
C LYS A 163 7.36 -4.12 -5.18
N THR A 164 7.47 -5.43 -5.01
CA THR A 164 8.04 -6.30 -6.05
C THR A 164 7.23 -6.19 -7.33
N LYS A 165 7.90 -6.08 -8.47
CA LYS A 165 7.26 -6.10 -9.78
C LYS A 165 6.39 -7.36 -9.90
N PRO A 166 5.19 -7.28 -10.50
CA PRO A 166 4.37 -8.45 -10.73
C PRO A 166 5.02 -9.51 -11.66
N SER A 167 6.15 -9.21 -12.33
CA SER A 167 6.90 -10.22 -13.11
C SER A 167 7.78 -11.14 -12.26
N ASP A 168 8.21 -10.72 -11.07
CA ASP A 168 9.22 -11.45 -10.28
C ASP A 168 8.57 -12.32 -9.17
N MET A 169 7.25 -12.19 -8.98
CA MET A 169 6.47 -12.96 -8.00
C MET A 169 6.15 -14.41 -8.40
N ALA A 170 6.77 -14.96 -9.45
CA ALA A 170 6.56 -16.36 -9.84
C ALA A 170 7.33 -17.38 -8.98
N SER A 171 8.22 -16.96 -8.07
CA SER A 171 9.13 -17.89 -7.38
C SER A 171 9.33 -17.65 -5.88
N SER A 172 8.31 -17.25 -5.12
CA SER A 172 8.22 -17.67 -3.70
C SER A 172 6.81 -17.46 -3.16
N SER A 173 6.05 -18.55 -3.08
CA SER A 173 4.73 -18.58 -2.46
C SER A 173 4.82 -18.59 -0.93
N THR A 174 4.05 -17.75 -0.24
CA THR A 174 3.14 -18.21 0.83
C THR A 174 1.94 -17.24 1.00
N LYS A 175 0.84 -17.58 0.31
CA LYS A 175 -0.58 -17.44 0.68
C LYS A 175 -1.10 -16.11 1.27
N HIS A 176 -1.66 -15.27 0.39
CA HIS A 176 -3.12 -15.01 0.39
C HIS A 176 -3.56 -14.99 -1.08
N LYS A 177 -4.34 -16.01 -1.48
CA LYS A 177 -4.85 -16.19 -2.85
C LYS A 177 -5.88 -15.11 -3.18
N SER A 178 -5.41 -13.99 -3.71
CA SER A 178 -6.17 -13.19 -4.68
C SER A 178 -5.92 -13.83 -6.04
N THR A 179 -6.82 -14.72 -6.44
CA THR A 179 -6.73 -15.35 -7.76
C THR A 179 -7.26 -14.33 -8.76
N THR A 180 -6.37 -13.68 -9.50
CA THR A 180 -6.73 -13.06 -10.78
C THR A 180 -7.08 -14.20 -11.74
N VAL A 181 -8.31 -14.69 -11.64
CA VAL A 181 -8.81 -15.68 -12.59
C VAL A 181 -9.03 -14.96 -13.91
N ASP A 182 -8.41 -15.47 -14.96
CA ASP A 182 -8.74 -15.14 -16.34
C ASP A 182 -10.25 -15.36 -16.53
N ILE A 183 -10.99 -14.25 -16.57
CA ILE A 183 -12.47 -14.18 -16.58
C ILE A 183 -13.05 -14.92 -17.80
N SER A 184 -12.22 -15.17 -18.81
CA SER A 184 -12.52 -15.92 -20.03
C SER A 184 -12.74 -17.42 -19.80
N SER A 185 -12.22 -17.97 -18.69
CA SER A 185 -12.18 -19.42 -18.42
C SER A 185 -13.05 -19.87 -17.24
N LEU A 186 -13.80 -18.94 -16.64
CA LEU A 186 -14.58 -19.20 -15.44
C LEU A 186 -15.76 -20.14 -15.72
N SER A 187 -15.77 -21.28 -15.02
CA SER A 187 -16.93 -22.17 -14.94
C SER A 187 -18.19 -21.38 -14.60
N THR A 188 -19.24 -21.57 -15.41
CA THR A 188 -20.53 -20.86 -15.41
C THR A 188 -21.21 -20.78 -14.04
N ILE A 189 -20.85 -21.68 -13.13
CA ILE A 189 -21.39 -21.79 -11.78
C ILE A 189 -20.89 -20.62 -10.90
N ASN A 190 -19.61 -20.24 -10.97
CA ASN A 190 -19.00 -19.31 -10.00
C ASN A 190 -18.88 -17.85 -10.46
N TRP A 191 -19.65 -17.44 -11.47
CA TRP A 191 -19.53 -16.11 -12.08
C TRP A 191 -19.70 -14.95 -11.09
N PHE A 192 -20.63 -15.03 -10.14
CA PHE A 192 -20.84 -13.94 -9.17
C PHE A 192 -19.84 -13.94 -8.01
N CYS A 193 -19.34 -15.11 -7.61
CA CYS A 193 -18.37 -15.25 -6.53
C CYS A 193 -16.99 -14.69 -6.93
N LEU A 194 -16.62 -14.85 -8.21
CA LEU A 194 -15.29 -14.53 -8.71
C LEU A 194 -15.22 -13.19 -9.45
N HIS A 195 -16.36 -12.52 -9.66
CA HIS A 195 -16.40 -11.25 -10.38
C HIS A 195 -16.06 -10.08 -9.42
N PRO A 196 -15.01 -9.28 -9.68
CA PRO A 196 -14.50 -8.27 -8.75
C PRO A 196 -15.55 -7.25 -8.28
N THR A 197 -16.51 -6.90 -9.15
CA THR A 197 -17.59 -5.95 -8.84
C THR A 197 -18.63 -6.47 -7.83
N TYR A 198 -18.69 -7.78 -7.61
CA TYR A 198 -19.66 -8.47 -6.75
C TYR A 198 -19.01 -9.10 -5.52
N GLN A 199 -17.68 -9.07 -5.45
CA GLN A 199 -16.91 -9.39 -4.27
C GLN A 199 -17.37 -8.46 -3.12
N ASP A 200 -17.59 -9.05 -1.94
CA ASP A 200 -18.08 -8.40 -0.71
C ASP A 200 -19.54 -7.91 -0.70
N LYS A 201 -20.34 -8.18 -1.75
CA LYS A 201 -21.76 -7.78 -1.79
C LYS A 201 -22.74 -8.87 -1.35
N PHE A 202 -22.29 -10.11 -1.39
CA PHE A 202 -23.12 -11.28 -1.13
C PHE A 202 -22.39 -12.24 -0.21
N LEU A 203 -23.12 -12.79 0.75
CA LEU A 203 -22.56 -13.63 1.81
C LEU A 203 -22.65 -15.11 1.44
N GLU A 204 -23.75 -15.52 0.82
CA GLU A 204 -24.05 -16.92 0.48
C GLU A 204 -24.55 -17.04 -0.96
N PHE A 205 -24.30 -18.21 -1.55
CA PHE A 205 -24.67 -18.56 -2.91
C PHE A 205 -25.31 -19.96 -2.95
N ASP A 206 -26.24 -20.17 -3.88
CA ASP A 206 -26.87 -21.48 -4.11
C ASP A 206 -25.96 -22.43 -4.92
N GLU A 207 -26.39 -23.68 -5.12
CA GLU A 207 -25.68 -24.69 -5.93
C GLU A 207 -25.51 -24.28 -7.41
N SER A 208 -26.28 -23.30 -7.87
CA SER A 208 -26.17 -22.67 -9.19
C SER A 208 -25.28 -21.41 -9.18
N GLY A 209 -24.68 -21.09 -8.03
CA GLY A 209 -23.82 -19.93 -7.74
C GLY A 209 -24.51 -18.57 -7.84
N LEU A 210 -25.83 -18.52 -7.64
CA LEU A 210 -26.58 -17.27 -7.51
C LEU A 210 -26.59 -16.80 -6.05
N PRO A 211 -26.48 -15.48 -5.79
CA PRO A 211 -26.51 -14.96 -4.43
C PRO A 211 -27.85 -15.23 -3.72
N THR A 212 -27.82 -15.85 -2.54
CA THR A 212 -29.00 -16.09 -1.70
C THR A 212 -29.12 -15.06 -0.58
N MET A 213 -27.99 -14.59 -0.06
CA MET A 213 -27.92 -13.58 1.01
C MET A 213 -27.04 -12.38 0.60
N ASN A 214 -27.49 -11.18 0.95
CA ASN A 214 -26.69 -9.96 0.85
C ASN A 214 -25.61 -9.93 1.96
N ALA A 215 -24.62 -9.05 1.84
CA ALA A 215 -23.61 -8.80 2.88
C ALA A 215 -24.21 -8.48 4.26
N ASP A 216 -25.38 -7.84 4.30
CA ASP A 216 -26.10 -7.48 5.53
C ASP A 216 -26.86 -8.66 6.17
N GLY A 217 -26.72 -9.89 5.65
CA GLY A 217 -27.44 -11.08 6.14
C GLY A 217 -28.92 -11.12 5.76
N THR A 218 -29.39 -10.19 4.92
CA THR A 218 -30.78 -10.18 4.40
C THR A 218 -30.92 -11.02 3.14
N LYS A 219 -32.08 -11.67 2.97
CA LYS A 219 -32.37 -12.49 1.78
C LYS A 219 -32.42 -11.61 0.53
N VAL A 220 -31.74 -12.03 -0.54
CA VAL A 220 -31.73 -11.30 -1.81
C VAL A 220 -33.14 -11.20 -2.38
N SER A 221 -33.57 -9.99 -2.76
CA SER A 221 -34.90 -9.76 -3.31
C SER A 221 -35.09 -10.49 -4.65
N ASN A 222 -36.27 -11.08 -4.86
CA ASN A 222 -36.67 -11.71 -6.13
C ASN A 222 -36.50 -10.79 -7.36
N ARG A 223 -36.63 -9.47 -7.18
CA ARG A 223 -36.41 -8.49 -8.25
C ARG A 223 -34.93 -8.32 -8.60
N LEU A 224 -34.05 -8.44 -7.60
CA LEU A 224 -32.59 -8.38 -7.77
C LEU A 224 -32.06 -9.69 -8.37
N LEU A 225 -32.57 -10.85 -7.92
CA LEU A 225 -32.26 -12.15 -8.51
C LEU A 225 -32.52 -12.19 -10.02
N LYS A 226 -33.70 -11.73 -10.47
CA LYS A 226 -34.01 -11.67 -11.91
C LYS A 226 -33.04 -10.79 -12.71
N LYS A 227 -32.57 -9.67 -12.12
CA LYS A 227 -31.58 -8.79 -12.76
C LYS A 227 -30.21 -9.46 -12.85
N LEU A 228 -29.79 -10.16 -11.81
CA LEU A 228 -28.51 -10.89 -11.77
C LEU A 228 -28.52 -12.02 -12.80
N VAL A 229 -29.57 -12.85 -12.85
CA VAL A 229 -29.71 -13.91 -13.86
C VAL A 229 -29.64 -13.36 -15.29
N LYS A 230 -30.35 -12.26 -15.58
CA LYS A 230 -30.30 -11.61 -16.89
C LYS A 230 -28.90 -11.08 -17.25
N LYS A 231 -28.16 -10.59 -16.25
CA LYS A 231 -26.79 -10.09 -16.44
C LYS A 231 -25.79 -11.23 -16.70
N ARG A 232 -25.93 -12.36 -15.99
CA ARG A 232 -25.15 -13.59 -16.25
C ARG A 232 -25.37 -14.09 -17.67
N GLN A 233 -26.64 -14.20 -18.12
CA GLN A 233 -26.96 -14.66 -19.47
C GLN A 233 -26.39 -13.75 -20.57
N LYS A 234 -26.42 -12.43 -20.36
CA LYS A 234 -25.82 -11.48 -21.30
C LYS A 234 -24.31 -11.68 -21.43
N SER A 235 -23.61 -11.81 -20.30
CA SER A 235 -22.17 -12.08 -20.28
C SER A 235 -21.81 -13.40 -20.97
N MET A 236 -22.65 -14.44 -20.78
CA MET A 236 -22.45 -15.73 -21.47
C MET A 236 -22.62 -15.61 -22.97
N ASN A 237 -23.66 -14.90 -23.45
CA ASN A 237 -23.88 -14.71 -24.88
C ASN A 237 -22.75 -13.89 -25.53
N GLU A 238 -22.22 -12.89 -24.83
CA GLU A 238 -21.06 -12.11 -25.27
C GLU A 238 -19.77 -12.94 -25.33
N GLN A 239 -19.58 -13.87 -24.38
CA GLN A 239 -18.45 -14.81 -24.41
C GLN A 239 -18.59 -15.83 -25.55
N ALA A 240 -19.78 -16.40 -25.75
CA ALA A 240 -20.05 -17.33 -26.85
C ALA A 240 -19.87 -16.67 -28.23
N ALA A 241 -20.19 -15.38 -28.38
CA ALA A 241 -19.94 -14.63 -29.60
C ALA A 241 -18.43 -14.48 -29.89
N LYS A 242 -17.62 -14.21 -28.86
CA LYS A 242 -16.16 -14.03 -28.99
C LYS A 242 -15.40 -15.32 -29.30
N LEU A 243 -15.97 -16.49 -29.00
CA LEU A 243 -15.38 -17.80 -29.30
C LEU A 243 -15.67 -18.29 -30.74
N ASN A 244 -16.63 -17.66 -31.43
CA ASN A 244 -17.03 -17.99 -32.81
C ASN A 244 -16.54 -16.97 -33.86
N THR A 245 -15.66 -16.04 -33.48
CA THR A 245 -15.02 -15.05 -34.39
C THR A 245 -13.52 -15.25 -34.36
#